data_AF-A0A7C4YQN2-F1
#
_entry.id   AF-A0A7C4YQN2-F1
#
_cell.length_a   1.000
_cell.length_b   1.000
_cell.length_c   1.000
_cell.angle_alpha   90.00
_cell.angle_beta   90.00
_cell.angle_gamma   90.00
#
_symmetry.space_group_name_H-M   'P 1'
#
loop_
_entity.id
_entity.type
_entity.pdbx_description
1 polymer ?
#
loop_
_entity_poly.entity_id
_entity_poly.type
_entity_poly.pdbx_seq_one_letter_code
_entity_poly.pdbx_strand_id
1 'polypeptide(L)'
;MISHPEIWDFILIAVVAIQAGILSYVADPRKKSLVLVFPFPFTIATFSLGGKIDATNVTGLINLAIFTYGVWLFHSRMKINIIVSIVFFAIFYCICGILLARILPQNEMAFWVSCLIVVIAGLMLALFTECPCENPYRTDLSPLIKIPIIVVVVTLLVMIKKFLSGFMTVFPMVGVVAAYESRFMLASVCRQIPVLMICLVSLMMTVKIFSQFFSIYFSFLFGWIVFLIVLKLTGSFLWNLGAQNG
;
A
#
# COMPACT_ATOMS: atom_id res chain seq x y z
N MET A 1 9.71 -7.73 -26.44
CA MET A 1 8.29 -8.11 -26.30
C MET A 1 7.56 -6.86 -25.84
N ILE A 2 6.71 -6.28 -26.69
CA ILE A 2 6.15 -4.94 -26.55
C ILE A 2 5.07 -4.97 -25.47
N SER A 3 5.41 -4.70 -24.22
CA SER A 3 4.40 -4.38 -23.20
C SER A 3 4.00 -2.93 -23.40
N HIS A 4 2.85 -2.69 -24.03
CA HIS A 4 2.27 -1.35 -24.07
C HIS A 4 1.92 -0.94 -22.63
N PRO A 5 2.65 0.03 -22.02
CA PRO A 5 2.39 0.44 -20.64
C PRO A 5 0.94 0.94 -20.44
N GLU A 6 0.28 1.31 -21.53
CA GLU A 6 -1.12 1.73 -21.59
C GLU A 6 -2.11 0.63 -21.20
N ILE A 7 -1.89 -0.63 -21.60
CA ILE A 7 -2.80 -1.75 -21.23
C ILE A 7 -2.74 -1.99 -19.72
N TRP A 8 -1.54 -1.96 -19.16
CA TRP A 8 -1.33 -2.13 -17.72
C TRP A 8 -1.93 -0.97 -16.90
N ASP A 9 -2.05 0.23 -17.47
CA ASP A 9 -2.74 1.36 -16.83
C ASP A 9 -4.23 1.09 -16.69
N PHE A 10 -4.88 0.62 -17.76
CA PHE A 10 -6.31 0.24 -17.69
C PHE A 10 -6.54 -0.90 -16.70
N ILE A 11 -5.67 -1.91 -16.69
CA ILE A 11 -5.75 -3.02 -15.73
C ILE A 11 -5.57 -2.50 -14.30
N LEU A 12 -4.63 -1.57 -14.07
CA LEU A 12 -4.40 -0.98 -12.76
C LEU A 12 -5.64 -0.24 -12.26
N ILE A 13 -6.24 0.60 -13.12
CA ILE A 13 -7.47 1.33 -12.80
C ILE A 13 -8.59 0.35 -12.42
N ALA A 14 -8.79 -0.70 -13.22
CA ALA A 14 -9.80 -1.71 -12.95
C ALA A 14 -9.54 -2.46 -11.63
N VAL A 15 -8.31 -2.93 -11.41
CA VAL A 15 -7.92 -3.67 -10.20
C VAL A 15 -8.11 -2.81 -8.94
N VAL A 16 -7.67 -1.55 -8.97
CA VAL A 16 -7.85 -0.65 -7.83
C VAL A 16 -9.33 -0.34 -7.60
N ALA A 17 -10.11 -0.10 -8.65
CA ALA A 17 -11.55 0.14 -8.54
C ALA A 17 -12.28 -1.06 -7.94
N ILE A 18 -11.96 -2.28 -8.38
CA ILE A 18 -12.53 -3.53 -7.84
C ILE A 18 -12.13 -3.71 -6.37
N GLN A 19 -10.83 -3.60 -6.05
CA GLN A 19 -10.33 -3.80 -4.69
C GLN A 19 -10.89 -2.77 -3.71
N ALA A 20 -10.91 -1.49 -4.08
CA ALA A 20 -11.50 -0.42 -3.27
C ALA A 20 -13.03 -0.56 -3.16
N GLY A 21 -13.70 -1.03 -4.22
CA GLY A 21 -15.11 -1.39 -4.20
C GLY A 21 -15.40 -2.46 -3.16
N ILE A 22 -14.72 -3.61 -3.24
CA ILE A 22 -14.83 -4.72 -2.28
C ILE A 22 -14.59 -4.22 -0.86
N LEU A 23 -13.48 -3.51 -0.63
CA LEU A 23 -13.08 -2.99 0.68
C LEU A 23 -14.21 -2.19 1.34
N SER A 24 -14.93 -1.39 0.55
CA SER A 24 -15.95 -0.48 1.07
C SER A 24 -17.22 -1.18 1.59
N TYR A 25 -17.50 -2.41 1.13
CA TYR A 25 -18.65 -3.21 1.57
C TYR A 25 -18.31 -4.25 2.62
N VAL A 26 -17.03 -4.41 2.98
CA VAL A 26 -16.62 -5.27 4.09
C VAL A 26 -16.85 -4.51 5.41
N ALA A 27 -17.74 -5.02 6.26
CA ALA A 27 -18.01 -4.40 7.56
C ALA A 27 -16.94 -4.76 8.62
N ASP A 28 -16.47 -6.01 8.58
CA ASP A 28 -15.54 -6.57 9.56
C ASP A 28 -14.12 -5.96 9.42
N PRO A 29 -13.56 -5.36 10.49
CA PRO A 29 -12.24 -4.73 10.43
C PRO A 29 -11.11 -5.68 10.03
N ARG A 30 -11.15 -6.96 10.43
CA ARG A 30 -10.12 -7.97 10.10
C ARG A 30 -10.13 -8.28 8.61
N LYS A 31 -11.31 -8.54 8.07
CA LYS A 31 -11.48 -8.86 6.64
C LYS A 31 -11.13 -7.64 5.79
N LYS A 32 -11.50 -6.44 6.23
CA LYS A 32 -11.18 -5.19 5.55
C LYS A 32 -9.67 -4.94 5.52
N SER A 33 -8.98 -5.11 6.65
CA SER A 33 -7.53 -4.95 6.71
C SER A 33 -6.81 -6.00 5.85
N LEU A 34 -7.31 -7.24 5.80
CA LEU A 34 -6.77 -8.28 4.92
C LEU A 34 -6.90 -7.91 3.43
N VAL A 35 -8.06 -7.41 2.99
CA VAL A 35 -8.27 -6.96 1.60
C VAL A 35 -7.30 -5.83 1.24
N LEU A 36 -7.03 -4.92 2.17
CA LEU A 36 -6.09 -3.80 1.96
C LEU A 36 -4.64 -4.28 1.74
N VAL A 37 -4.26 -5.41 2.35
CA VAL A 37 -2.88 -5.89 2.34
C VAL A 37 -2.47 -6.55 1.04
N PHE A 38 -3.45 -7.08 0.29
CA PHE A 38 -3.13 -7.80 -0.94
C PHE A 38 -2.43 -6.89 -1.96
N PRO A 39 -1.27 -7.33 -2.51
CA PRO A 39 -0.38 -6.50 -3.30
C PRO A 39 -0.79 -6.47 -4.79
N PHE A 40 -2.10 -6.52 -5.08
CA PHE A 40 -2.60 -6.42 -6.45
C PHE A 40 -2.22 -5.07 -7.09
N PRO A 41 -2.45 -3.90 -6.45
CA PRO A 41 -2.10 -2.62 -7.05
C PRO A 41 -0.59 -2.51 -7.26
N PHE A 42 0.20 -2.97 -6.27
CA PHE A 42 1.66 -3.02 -6.37
C PHE A 42 2.14 -3.81 -7.58
N THR A 43 1.62 -5.03 -7.76
CA THR A 43 2.02 -5.92 -8.86
C THR A 43 1.73 -5.29 -10.22
N ILE A 44 0.50 -4.82 -10.42
CA ILE A 44 0.07 -4.25 -11.70
C ILE A 44 0.75 -2.90 -11.96
N ALA A 45 0.91 -2.05 -10.94
CA ALA A 45 1.64 -0.80 -11.05
C ALA A 45 3.11 -1.02 -11.43
N THR A 46 3.74 -2.07 -10.89
CA THR A 46 5.11 -2.44 -11.26
C THR A 46 5.18 -2.82 -12.75
N PHE A 47 4.22 -3.59 -13.27
CA PHE A 47 4.16 -3.88 -14.71
C PHE A 47 3.88 -2.64 -15.56
N SER A 48 3.01 -1.74 -15.12
CA SER A 48 2.74 -0.44 -15.77
C SER A 48 3.98 0.44 -15.87
N LEU A 49 4.92 0.32 -14.92
CA LEU A 49 6.20 1.03 -14.89
C LEU A 49 7.35 0.28 -15.60
N GLY A 50 7.09 -0.87 -16.21
CA GLY A 50 8.09 -1.65 -16.95
C GLY A 50 8.81 -2.72 -16.13
N GLY A 51 8.28 -3.10 -14.96
CA GLY A 51 8.73 -4.28 -14.22
C GLY A 51 9.95 -4.10 -13.32
N LYS A 52 10.49 -2.89 -13.20
CA LYS A 52 11.70 -2.63 -12.40
C LYS A 52 11.35 -2.50 -10.92
N ILE A 53 12.10 -3.22 -10.08
CA ILE A 53 12.09 -3.08 -8.63
C ILE A 53 13.45 -2.56 -8.15
N ASP A 54 13.42 -1.41 -7.47
CA ASP A 54 14.58 -0.73 -6.92
C ASP A 54 14.28 -0.07 -5.57
N ALA A 55 15.23 0.72 -5.06
CA ALA A 55 15.12 1.38 -3.77
C ALA A 55 13.86 2.27 -3.67
N THR A 56 13.41 2.88 -4.77
CA THR A 56 12.24 3.78 -4.74
C THR A 56 10.94 3.04 -4.43
N ASN A 57 10.79 1.79 -4.89
CA ASN A 57 9.64 0.93 -4.52
C ASN A 57 9.61 0.66 -3.01
N VAL A 58 10.79 0.33 -2.46
CA VAL A 58 10.93 -0.04 -1.05
C VAL A 58 10.75 1.18 -0.15
N THR A 59 11.47 2.27 -0.41
CA THR A 59 11.35 3.52 0.38
C THR A 59 9.93 4.09 0.32
N GLY A 60 9.19 3.87 -0.77
CA GLY A 60 7.79 4.27 -0.87
C GLY A 60 6.89 3.67 0.21
N LEU A 61 7.26 2.55 0.83
CA LEU A 61 6.55 1.97 1.97
C LEU A 61 6.65 2.84 3.24
N ILE A 62 7.77 3.54 3.45
CA ILE A 62 7.87 4.54 4.52
C ILE A 62 6.90 5.69 4.24
N ASN A 63 6.86 6.15 3.00
CA ASN A 63 5.96 7.24 2.60
C ASN A 63 4.48 6.82 2.74
N LEU A 64 4.18 5.54 2.46
CA LEU A 64 2.86 4.94 2.68
C LEU A 64 2.50 4.94 4.17
N ALA A 65 3.45 4.56 5.03
CA ALA A 65 3.24 4.62 6.48
C ALA A 65 3.01 6.06 6.95
N ILE A 66 3.82 7.02 6.49
CA ILE A 66 3.63 8.44 6.82
C ILE A 66 2.24 8.91 6.38
N PHE A 67 1.78 8.54 5.18
CA PHE A 67 0.42 8.83 4.72
C PHE A 67 -0.63 8.27 5.68
N THR A 68 -0.58 6.97 5.98
CA THR A 68 -1.64 6.32 6.76
C THR A 68 -1.67 6.81 8.21
N TYR A 69 -0.52 6.83 8.89
CA TYR A 69 -0.42 7.33 10.26
C TYR A 69 -0.66 8.83 10.35
N GLY A 70 -0.25 9.60 9.33
CA GLY A 70 -0.50 11.02 9.23
C GLY A 70 -1.98 11.34 9.15
N VAL A 71 -2.72 10.64 8.27
CA VAL A 71 -4.18 10.78 8.17
C VAL A 71 -4.87 10.42 9.49
N TRP A 72 -4.46 9.31 10.11
CA TRP A 72 -4.98 8.93 11.44
C TRP A 72 -4.70 9.98 12.51
N LEU A 73 -3.48 10.52 12.57
CA LEU A 73 -3.12 11.53 13.55
C LEU A 73 -3.94 12.82 13.34
N PHE A 74 -3.99 13.33 12.11
CA PHE A 74 -4.73 14.55 11.79
C PHE A 74 -6.23 14.39 12.05
N HIS A 75 -6.83 13.27 11.62
CA HIS A 75 -8.26 13.08 11.77
C HIS A 75 -8.66 12.70 13.20
N SER A 76 -8.00 11.68 13.77
CA SER A 76 -8.44 11.08 15.04
C SER A 76 -7.97 11.89 16.25
N ARG A 77 -6.74 12.42 16.24
CA ARG A 77 -6.15 13.16 17.36
C ARG A 77 -6.34 14.68 17.23
N MET A 78 -6.09 15.24 16.04
CA MET A 78 -6.23 16.69 15.82
C MET A 78 -7.63 17.13 15.35
N LYS A 79 -8.55 16.18 15.12
CA LYS A 79 -9.94 16.44 14.71
C LYS A 79 -10.10 17.24 13.42
N ILE A 80 -9.09 17.18 12.54
CA ILE A 80 -9.15 17.77 11.20
C ILE A 80 -10.12 16.95 10.31
N ASN A 81 -10.81 17.61 9.38
CA ASN A 81 -11.68 16.96 8.41
C ASN A 81 -10.92 15.86 7.63
N ILE A 82 -11.50 14.66 7.55
CA ILE A 82 -10.87 13.48 6.93
C ILE A 82 -10.44 13.73 5.48
N ILE A 83 -11.24 14.46 4.69
CA ILE A 83 -10.93 14.77 3.29
C ILE A 83 -9.69 15.66 3.21
N VAL A 84 -9.60 16.67 4.07
CA VAL A 84 -8.44 17.58 4.14
C VAL A 84 -7.19 16.82 4.52
N SER A 85 -7.27 15.93 5.52
CA SER A 85 -6.14 15.08 5.93
C SER A 85 -5.67 14.17 4.79
N ILE A 86 -6.59 13.51 4.10
CA ILE A 86 -6.26 12.62 2.97
C ILE A 86 -5.60 13.40 1.83
N VAL A 87 -6.18 14.53 1.41
CA VAL A 87 -5.64 15.36 0.33
C VAL A 87 -4.24 15.88 0.70
N PHE A 88 -4.07 16.40 1.92
CA PHE A 88 -2.78 16.90 2.40
C PHE A 88 -1.70 15.82 2.36
N PHE A 89 -1.96 14.65 2.95
CA PHE A 89 -0.97 13.58 2.98
C PHE A 89 -0.77 12.90 1.62
N ALA A 90 -1.76 12.89 0.73
CA ALA A 90 -1.59 12.41 -0.65
C ALA A 90 -0.68 13.35 -1.47
N ILE A 91 -0.87 14.68 -1.33
CA ILE A 91 0.02 15.67 -1.95
C ILE A 91 1.43 15.56 -1.37
N PHE A 92 1.54 15.47 -0.04
CA PHE A 92 2.82 15.26 0.65
C PHE A 92 3.52 14.00 0.14
N TYR A 93 2.78 12.89 0.02
CA TYR A 93 3.31 11.65 -0.54
C TYR A 93 3.89 11.89 -1.93
N CYS A 94 3.13 12.53 -2.82
CA CYS A 94 3.57 12.79 -4.20
C CYS A 94 4.83 13.66 -4.24
N ILE A 95 4.88 14.74 -3.47
CA ILE A 95 6.03 15.64 -3.40
C ILE A 95 7.27 14.87 -2.89
N CYS A 96 7.14 14.16 -1.77
CA CYS A 96 8.22 13.36 -1.23
C CYS A 96 8.69 12.27 -2.20
N GLY A 97 7.76 11.60 -2.89
CA GLY A 97 8.09 10.59 -3.90
C GLY A 97 8.87 11.17 -5.07
N ILE A 98 8.46 12.31 -5.61
CA ILE A 98 9.16 12.99 -6.71
C ILE A 98 10.57 13.44 -6.29
N LEU A 99 10.69 14.02 -5.09
CA LEU A 99 11.98 14.50 -4.59
C LEU A 99 12.93 13.35 -4.28
N LEU A 100 12.46 12.33 -3.55
CA LEU A 100 13.28 11.18 -3.17
C LEU A 100 13.65 10.32 -4.37
N ALA A 101 12.78 10.18 -5.38
CA ALA A 101 13.10 9.45 -6.61
C ALA A 101 14.30 10.04 -7.37
N ARG A 102 14.56 11.35 -7.22
CA ARG A 102 15.71 12.02 -7.83
C ARG A 102 17.00 11.86 -7.02
N ILE A 103 16.88 11.65 -5.71
CA ILE A 103 18.02 11.60 -4.77
C ILE A 103 18.48 10.16 -4.53
N LEU A 104 17.55 9.20 -4.55
CA LEU A 104 17.85 7.81 -4.23
C LEU A 104 18.78 7.17 -5.28
N PRO A 105 19.92 6.60 -4.85
CA PRO A 105 20.80 5.88 -5.75
C PRO A 105 20.09 4.66 -6.37
N GLN A 106 20.32 4.41 -7.66
CA GLN A 106 19.74 3.26 -8.38
C GLN A 106 20.62 2.00 -8.32
N ASN A 107 21.51 1.90 -7.34
CA ASN A 107 22.40 0.76 -7.18
C ASN A 107 21.79 -0.33 -6.29
N GLU A 108 22.39 -1.51 -6.31
CA GLU A 108 21.92 -2.67 -5.57
C GLU A 108 22.00 -2.48 -4.05
N MET A 109 23.05 -1.79 -3.57
CA MET A 109 23.23 -1.51 -2.14
C MET A 109 22.09 -0.67 -1.58
N ALA A 110 21.66 0.38 -2.30
CA ALA A 110 20.55 1.23 -1.89
C ALA A 110 19.24 0.47 -1.74
N PHE A 111 18.99 -0.54 -2.60
CA PHE A 111 17.83 -1.41 -2.48
C PHE A 111 17.87 -2.22 -1.17
N TRP A 112 18.96 -2.93 -0.89
CA TRP A 112 19.08 -3.77 0.31
C TRP A 112 19.07 -2.95 1.61
N VAL A 113 19.73 -1.78 1.63
CA VAL A 113 19.68 -0.85 2.75
C VAL A 113 18.25 -0.34 2.97
N SER A 114 17.52 -0.01 1.90
CA SER A 114 16.12 0.39 1.99
C SER A 114 15.24 -0.73 2.55
N CYS A 115 15.47 -1.99 2.15
CA CYS A 115 14.77 -3.15 2.69
C CYS A 115 14.98 -3.28 4.20
N LEU A 116 16.23 -3.17 4.65
CA LEU A 116 16.56 -3.23 6.08
C LEU A 116 15.86 -2.11 6.87
N ILE A 117 15.94 -0.86 6.38
CA ILE A 117 15.29 0.30 7.01
C ILE A 117 13.78 0.09 7.11
N VAL A 118 13.13 -0.37 6.04
CA VAL A 118 11.67 -0.59 6.02
C VAL A 118 11.26 -1.74 6.93
N VAL A 119 12.04 -2.82 7.00
CA VAL A 119 11.76 -3.92 7.94
C VAL A 119 11.89 -3.44 9.39
N ILE A 120 12.94 -2.69 9.72
CA ILE A 120 13.11 -2.11 11.07
C ILE A 120 11.95 -1.17 11.39
N ALA A 121 11.59 -0.26 10.48
CA ALA A 121 10.48 0.65 10.65
C ALA A 121 9.15 -0.09 10.82
N GLY A 122 8.90 -1.13 10.00
CA GLY A 122 7.73 -1.99 10.11
C GLY A 122 7.66 -2.70 11.46
N LEU A 123 8.76 -3.28 11.94
CA LEU A 123 8.82 -3.92 13.25
C LEU A 123 8.58 -2.91 14.38
N MET A 124 9.21 -1.74 14.33
CA MET A 124 8.99 -0.68 15.32
C MET A 124 7.52 -0.26 15.34
N LEU A 125 6.93 0.03 14.19
CA LEU A 125 5.51 0.38 14.10
C LEU A 125 4.60 -0.76 14.59
N ALA A 126 4.93 -2.03 14.31
CA ALA A 126 4.20 -3.18 14.83
C ALA A 126 4.19 -3.23 16.37
N LEU A 127 5.32 -2.88 17.00
CA LEU A 127 5.47 -2.88 18.46
C LEU A 127 4.77 -1.69 19.14
N PHE A 128 4.70 -0.53 18.48
CA PHE A 128 4.14 0.70 19.06
C PHE A 128 2.68 0.98 18.68
N THR A 129 2.10 0.26 17.73
CA THR A 129 0.71 0.51 17.30
C THR A 129 -0.26 -0.30 18.14
N GLU A 130 -1.03 0.39 18.98
CA GLU A 130 -2.09 -0.20 19.80
C GLU A 130 -3.22 -0.80 18.95
N CYS A 131 -3.96 -1.74 19.53
CA CYS A 131 -5.11 -2.40 18.92
C CYS A 131 -6.41 -1.93 19.61
N PRO A 132 -7.02 -0.81 19.18
CA PRO A 132 -8.29 -0.41 19.74
C PRO A 132 -9.43 -1.30 19.23
N CYS A 133 -10.38 -1.60 20.11
CA CYS A 133 -11.66 -2.20 19.73
C CYS A 133 -12.50 -1.16 18.98
N GLU A 134 -12.46 -1.19 17.66
CA GLU A 134 -13.24 -0.31 16.79
C GLU A 134 -14.50 -1.01 16.29
N ASN A 135 -15.62 -0.28 16.27
CA ASN A 135 -16.90 -0.84 15.83
C ASN A 135 -16.87 -1.14 14.32
N PRO A 136 -17.43 -2.29 13.88
CA PRO A 136 -17.61 -2.58 12.47
C PRO A 136 -18.41 -1.46 11.78
N TYR A 137 -17.95 -1.04 10.61
CA TYR A 137 -18.61 -0.02 9.81
C TYR A 137 -18.53 -0.36 8.34
N ARG A 138 -19.66 -0.22 7.66
CA ARG A 138 -19.80 -0.26 6.20
C ARG A 138 -20.41 1.04 5.73
N THR A 139 -20.09 1.40 4.51
CA THR A 139 -20.68 2.55 3.84
C THR A 139 -22.08 2.25 3.33
N ASP A 140 -22.93 3.28 3.31
CA ASP A 140 -24.23 3.22 2.63
C ASP A 140 -24.17 3.89 1.25
N LEU A 141 -23.01 4.44 0.86
CA LEU A 141 -22.85 5.12 -0.42
C LEU A 141 -22.97 4.11 -1.58
N SER A 142 -23.78 4.47 -2.58
CA SER A 142 -23.99 3.65 -3.77
C SER A 142 -22.66 3.41 -4.53
N PRO A 143 -22.41 2.18 -5.03
CA PRO A 143 -21.22 1.88 -5.83
C PRO A 143 -21.09 2.81 -7.05
N LEU A 144 -22.22 3.27 -7.59
CA LEU A 144 -22.30 4.13 -8.78
C LEU A 144 -21.62 5.48 -8.61
N ILE A 145 -21.53 6.01 -7.39
CA ILE A 145 -20.85 7.29 -7.11
C ILE A 145 -19.38 7.03 -6.80
N LYS A 146 -19.09 5.94 -6.09
CA LYS A 146 -17.75 5.64 -5.58
C LYS A 146 -16.79 5.19 -6.66
N ILE A 147 -17.21 4.27 -7.52
CA ILE A 147 -16.35 3.74 -8.59
C ILE A 147 -15.84 4.88 -9.49
N PRO A 148 -16.67 5.84 -9.96
CA PRO A 148 -16.16 6.98 -10.70
C PRO A 148 -15.12 7.80 -9.95
N ILE A 149 -15.31 8.07 -8.66
CA ILE A 149 -14.32 8.82 -7.85
C ILE A 149 -13.00 8.06 -7.80
N ILE A 150 -13.03 6.74 -7.56
CA ILE A 150 -11.83 5.90 -7.54
C ILE A 150 -11.14 5.94 -8.91
N VAL A 151 -11.88 5.77 -9.99
CA VAL A 151 -11.36 5.82 -11.36
C VAL A 151 -10.69 7.16 -11.65
N VAL A 152 -11.30 8.28 -11.26
CA VAL A 152 -10.72 9.62 -11.43
C VAL A 152 -9.41 9.75 -10.65
N VAL A 153 -9.39 9.37 -9.37
CA VAL A 153 -8.18 9.46 -8.53
C VAL A 153 -7.05 8.61 -9.10
N VAL A 154 -7.32 7.36 -9.48
CA VAL A 154 -6.30 6.46 -10.04
C VAL A 154 -5.81 6.94 -11.39
N THR A 155 -6.69 7.48 -12.24
CA THR A 155 -6.31 8.05 -13.54
C THR A 155 -5.35 9.22 -13.36
N LEU A 156 -5.65 10.14 -12.44
CA LEU A 156 -4.75 11.26 -12.13
C LEU A 156 -3.37 10.78 -11.66
N LEU A 157 -3.32 9.72 -10.85
CA LEU A 157 -2.05 9.13 -10.40
C LEU A 157 -1.27 8.46 -11.54
N VAL A 158 -1.96 7.75 -12.43
CA VAL A 158 -1.36 7.15 -13.63
C VAL A 158 -0.76 8.22 -14.53
N MET A 159 -1.40 9.39 -14.67
CA MET A 159 -0.86 10.51 -15.46
C MET A 159 0.50 11.03 -14.91
N ILE A 160 0.72 10.95 -13.59
CA ILE A 160 1.96 11.41 -12.95
C ILE A 160 2.95 10.27 -12.62
N LYS A 161 2.64 9.02 -12.99
CA LYS A 161 3.40 7.82 -12.57
C LYS A 161 4.90 7.89 -12.91
N LYS A 162 5.25 8.48 -14.05
CA LYS A 162 6.65 8.60 -14.50
C LYS A 162 7.49 9.47 -13.57
N PHE A 163 6.87 10.48 -12.94
CA PHE A 163 7.55 11.34 -11.97
C PHE A 163 7.75 10.66 -10.61
N LEU A 164 6.85 9.75 -10.25
CA LEU A 164 6.89 9.02 -8.99
C LEU A 164 7.80 7.78 -9.04
N SER A 165 8.12 7.25 -10.23
CA SER A 165 8.93 6.03 -10.37
C SER A 165 8.37 4.90 -9.47
N GLY A 166 9.22 4.14 -8.77
CA GLY A 166 8.79 3.07 -7.87
C GLY A 166 7.88 3.50 -6.73
N PHE A 167 7.84 4.79 -6.33
CA PHE A 167 6.87 5.25 -5.33
C PHE A 167 5.42 5.07 -5.80
N MET A 168 5.16 5.14 -7.11
CA MET A 168 3.82 4.90 -7.63
C MET A 168 3.33 3.47 -7.36
N THR A 169 4.22 2.48 -7.25
CA THR A 169 3.84 1.08 -6.96
C THR A 169 3.24 0.88 -5.58
N VAL A 170 3.59 1.74 -4.63
CA VAL A 170 3.13 1.67 -3.24
C VAL A 170 2.37 2.93 -2.83
N PHE A 171 1.97 3.75 -3.81
CA PHE A 171 1.04 4.85 -3.57
C PHE A 171 -0.25 4.28 -2.96
N PRO A 172 -0.85 4.92 -1.96
CA PRO A 172 -2.11 4.49 -1.33
C PRO A 172 -3.31 4.65 -2.27
N MET A 173 -3.33 4.00 -3.45
CA MET A 173 -4.43 4.14 -4.42
C MET A 173 -5.74 3.64 -3.80
N VAL A 174 -5.69 2.41 -3.25
CA VAL A 174 -6.76 1.87 -2.42
C VAL A 174 -6.78 2.59 -1.06
N GLY A 175 -5.62 2.99 -0.53
CA GLY A 175 -5.48 3.63 0.78
C GLY A 175 -6.20 4.98 0.94
N VAL A 176 -6.27 5.80 -0.11
CA VAL A 176 -7.01 7.08 -0.13
C VAL A 176 -8.50 6.83 0.10
N VAL A 177 -9.05 5.85 -0.60
CA VAL A 177 -10.46 5.45 -0.48
C VAL A 177 -10.67 4.73 0.85
N ALA A 178 -9.77 3.82 1.19
CA ALA A 178 -9.78 3.08 2.44
C ALA A 178 -9.82 4.04 3.62
N ALA A 179 -8.98 5.07 3.67
CA ALA A 179 -8.94 6.03 4.77
C ALA A 179 -10.27 6.77 4.97
N TYR A 180 -10.96 7.12 3.88
CA TYR A 180 -12.29 7.74 3.96
C TYR A 180 -13.37 6.75 4.44
N GLU A 181 -13.37 5.55 3.87
CA GLU A 181 -14.34 4.48 4.18
C GLU A 181 -14.14 3.89 5.57
N SER A 182 -12.91 3.93 6.07
CA SER A 182 -12.49 3.46 7.39
C SER A 182 -12.28 4.59 8.38
N ARG A 183 -12.83 5.80 8.16
CA ARG A 183 -12.64 6.95 9.06
C ARG A 183 -12.99 6.69 10.53
N PHE A 184 -13.91 5.76 10.79
CA PHE A 184 -14.29 5.30 12.13
C PHE A 184 -13.48 4.12 12.65
N MET A 185 -12.59 3.55 11.83
CA MET A 185 -11.70 2.43 12.14
C MET A 185 -10.25 2.62 11.63
N LEU A 186 -9.76 3.86 11.64
CA LEU A 186 -8.45 4.21 11.05
C LEU A 186 -7.29 3.55 11.81
N ALA A 187 -7.43 3.29 13.11
CA ALA A 187 -6.37 2.65 13.87
C ALA A 187 -6.19 1.19 13.44
N SER A 188 -7.28 0.48 13.16
CA SER A 188 -7.23 -0.87 12.57
C SER A 188 -6.49 -0.89 11.23
N VAL A 189 -6.68 0.15 10.41
CA VAL A 189 -5.94 0.31 9.14
C VAL A 189 -4.46 0.59 9.39
N CYS A 190 -4.12 1.49 10.32
CA CYS A 190 -2.73 1.79 10.69
C CYS A 190 -1.99 0.54 11.18
N ARG A 191 -2.63 -0.28 12.02
CA ARG A 191 -2.06 -1.53 12.56
C ARG A 191 -1.67 -2.52 11.47
N GLN A 192 -2.30 -2.45 10.32
CA GLN A 192 -2.02 -3.34 9.19
C GLN A 192 -0.83 -2.88 8.34
N ILE A 193 -0.44 -1.60 8.42
CA ILE A 193 0.69 -1.06 7.67
C ILE A 193 2.01 -1.77 7.98
N PRO A 194 2.38 -2.05 9.24
CA PRO A 194 3.55 -2.86 9.56
C PRO A 194 3.60 -4.22 8.84
N VAL A 195 2.46 -4.93 8.81
CA VAL A 195 2.34 -6.22 8.09
C VAL A 195 2.56 -6.01 6.61
N LEU A 196 1.89 -5.01 6.04
CA LEU A 196 2.02 -4.69 4.63
C LEU A 196 3.47 -4.37 4.27
N MET A 197 4.17 -3.57 5.09
CA MET A 197 5.58 -3.23 4.88
C MET A 197 6.45 -4.48 4.86
N ILE A 198 6.36 -5.34 5.88
CA ILE A 198 7.17 -6.56 5.96
C ILE A 198 6.87 -7.50 4.78
N CYS A 199 5.59 -7.74 4.49
CA CYS A 199 5.18 -8.64 3.42
C CYS A 199 5.60 -8.12 2.03
N LEU A 200 5.39 -6.84 1.75
CA LEU A 200 5.79 -6.23 0.47
C LEU A 200 7.31 -6.18 0.30
N VAL A 201 8.08 -5.91 1.36
CA VAL A 201 9.54 -6.00 1.29
C VAL A 201 9.96 -7.42 0.96
N SER A 202 9.39 -8.44 1.61
CA SER A 202 9.71 -9.84 1.29
C SER A 202 9.40 -10.17 -0.18
N LEU A 203 8.23 -9.74 -0.68
CA LEU A 203 7.88 -9.89 -2.10
C LEU A 203 8.91 -9.22 -3.00
N MET A 204 9.27 -7.96 -2.73
CA MET A 204 10.24 -7.20 -3.53
C MET A 204 11.63 -7.83 -3.51
N MET A 205 12.10 -8.32 -2.35
CA MET A 205 13.37 -9.04 -2.23
C MET A 205 13.36 -10.31 -3.09
N THR A 206 12.29 -11.10 -3.02
CA THR A 206 12.15 -12.33 -3.83
C THR A 206 12.13 -12.00 -5.31
N VAL A 207 11.35 -11.01 -5.75
CA VAL A 207 11.32 -10.61 -7.16
C VAL A 207 12.69 -10.12 -7.61
N LYS A 208 13.40 -9.33 -6.80
CA LYS A 208 14.74 -8.84 -7.11
C LYS A 208 15.73 -9.98 -7.37
N ILE A 209 15.77 -10.97 -6.48
CA ILE A 209 16.64 -12.15 -6.60
C ILE A 209 16.24 -13.00 -7.81
N PHE A 210 14.96 -13.38 -7.91
CA PHE A 210 14.51 -14.29 -8.95
C PHE A 210 14.51 -13.69 -10.34
N SER A 211 14.45 -12.36 -10.48
CA SER A 211 14.53 -11.67 -11.78
C SER A 211 15.87 -11.83 -12.49
N GLN A 212 16.92 -12.27 -11.76
CA GLN A 212 18.22 -12.60 -12.35
C GLN A 212 18.20 -13.95 -13.09
N PHE A 213 17.27 -14.83 -12.74
CA PHE A 213 17.21 -16.22 -13.24
C PHE A 213 15.98 -16.50 -14.09
N PHE A 214 14.87 -15.81 -13.83
CA PHE A 214 13.57 -16.04 -14.45
C PHE A 214 12.99 -14.76 -15.05
N SER A 215 11.96 -14.91 -15.88
CA SER A 215 11.19 -13.77 -16.36
C SER A 215 10.49 -13.06 -15.19
N ILE A 216 10.24 -11.76 -15.35
CA ILE A 216 9.61 -10.93 -14.31
C ILE A 216 8.28 -11.51 -13.82
N TYR A 217 7.49 -12.14 -14.70
CA TYR A 217 6.22 -12.76 -14.34
C TYR A 217 6.40 -13.94 -13.36
N PHE A 218 7.38 -14.81 -13.61
CA PHE A 218 7.70 -15.91 -12.70
C PHE A 218 8.31 -15.40 -11.39
N SER A 219 9.15 -14.36 -11.45
CA SER A 219 9.68 -13.72 -10.24
C SER A 219 8.56 -13.20 -9.34
N PHE A 220 7.52 -12.59 -9.92
CA PHE A 220 6.32 -12.18 -9.19
C PHE A 220 5.54 -13.36 -8.62
N LEU A 221 5.41 -14.47 -9.36
CA LEU A 221 4.77 -15.69 -8.84
C LEU A 221 5.46 -16.19 -7.56
N PHE A 222 6.79 -16.30 -7.58
CA PHE A 222 7.56 -16.65 -6.38
C PHE A 222 7.42 -15.60 -5.27
N GLY A 223 7.46 -14.31 -5.63
CA GLY A 223 7.24 -13.21 -4.69
C GLY A 223 5.87 -13.28 -4.00
N TRP A 224 4.81 -13.64 -4.73
CA TRP A 224 3.48 -13.86 -4.17
C TRP A 224 3.43 -15.05 -3.21
N ILE A 225 4.11 -16.16 -3.53
CA ILE A 225 4.21 -17.31 -2.62
C ILE A 225 4.87 -16.90 -1.30
N VAL A 226 6.01 -16.21 -1.37
CA VAL A 226 6.72 -15.72 -0.18
C VAL A 226 5.86 -14.72 0.58
N PHE A 227 5.22 -13.78 -0.11
CA PHE A 227 4.28 -12.83 0.48
C PHE A 227 3.19 -13.52 1.30
N LEU A 228 2.55 -14.56 0.75
CA LEU A 228 1.47 -15.28 1.42
C LEU A 228 1.96 -16.04 2.66
N ILE A 229 3.16 -16.63 2.58
CA ILE A 229 3.81 -17.29 3.73
C ILE A 229 4.07 -16.27 4.85
N VAL A 230 4.70 -15.14 4.51
CA VAL A 230 5.02 -14.08 5.48
C VAL A 230 3.75 -13.45 6.05
N LEU A 231 2.72 -13.23 5.23
CA LEU A 231 1.42 -12.71 5.66
C LEU A 231 0.76 -13.66 6.67
N LYS A 232 0.80 -14.97 6.43
CA LYS A 232 0.26 -15.96 7.37
C LYS A 232 0.99 -15.91 8.72
N LEU A 233 2.32 -15.81 8.70
CA LEU A 233 3.14 -15.76 9.91
C LEU A 233 2.94 -14.46 10.69
N THR A 234 3.01 -13.32 10.02
CA THR A 234 2.91 -11.98 10.64
C THR A 234 1.48 -11.59 11.00
N GLY A 235 0.51 -11.94 10.15
CA GLY A 235 -0.90 -11.64 10.36
C GLY A 235 -1.49 -12.42 11.54
N SER A 236 -1.12 -13.70 11.71
CA SER A 236 -1.54 -14.48 12.88
C SER A 236 -0.95 -13.94 14.18
N PHE A 237 0.32 -13.54 14.17
CA PHE A 237 1.00 -12.95 15.33
C PHE A 237 0.31 -11.65 15.80
N LEU A 238 0.11 -10.69 14.90
CA LEU A 238 -0.48 -9.40 15.26
C LEU A 238 -1.96 -9.51 15.63
N TRP A 239 -2.68 -10.46 15.04
CA TRP A 239 -4.08 -10.67 15.39
C TRP A 239 -4.25 -11.33 16.76
N ASN A 240 -3.38 -12.27 17.11
CA ASN A 240 -3.41 -12.96 18.41
C ASN A 240 -3.02 -12.03 19.57
N LEU A 241 -2.08 -11.12 19.37
CA LEU A 241 -1.72 -10.11 20.38
C LEU A 241 -2.89 -9.17 20.72
N GLY A 242 -3.75 -8.86 19.75
CA GLY A 242 -4.93 -8.02 19.99
C GLY A 242 -6.04 -8.74 20.77
N ALA A 243 -6.11 -10.07 20.70
CA ALA A 243 -7.11 -10.86 21.41
C ALA A 243 -6.78 -11.10 22.89
N GLN A 244 -5.53 -10.85 23.31
CA GLN A 244 -5.11 -10.99 24.71
C GLN A 244 -5.25 -9.68 25.52
N ASN A 245 -5.46 -8.54 24.83
CA ASN A 245 -5.50 -7.20 25.44
C ASN A 245 -6.90 -6.56 25.42
N GLY A 246 -7.95 -7.30 25.04
CA GLY A 246 -9.35 -6.84 25.03
C GLY A 246 -10.23 -7.81 25.79
#